data_AF-A0A958XUT8-F1
#
_entry.id   AF-A0A958XUT8-F1
#
_cell.length_a   1.000
_cell.length_b   1.000
_cell.length_c   1.000
_cell.angle_alpha   90.00
_cell.angle_beta   90.00
_cell.angle_gamma   90.00
#
_symmetry.space_group_name_H-M   'P 1'
#
loop_
_entity.id
_entity.type
_entity.pdbx_description
1 polymer ?
#
loop_
_entity_poly.entity_id
_entity_poly.type
_entity_poly.pdbx_seq_one_letter_code
_entity_poly.pdbx_strand_id
1 'polypeptide(L)'
;WSKGKYGTRDLMRDLAARYGKDRAFQDDALFEVIASMTFPDIRRFFSDYVEGVKPLPLKEYLERAGIEVRNGGRSLRLSKSATPEQLQLRKWWLGQE
;
A
#
# COMPACT_ATOMS: atom_id res chain seq x y z
N TRP A 1 -8.94 -5.71 2.78
CA TRP A 1 -8.84 -4.34 3.36
C TRP A 1 -9.01 -4.42 4.88
N SER A 2 -8.01 -4.01 5.67
CA SER A 2 -8.03 -4.07 7.14
C SER A 2 -8.90 -3.01 7.84
N LYS A 3 -9.46 -2.06 7.08
CA LYS A 3 -10.02 -0.80 7.62
C LYS A 3 -9.03 -0.05 8.54
N GLY A 4 -7.74 -0.12 8.23
CA GLY A 4 -6.68 0.51 9.04
C GLY A 4 -6.26 -0.27 10.28
N LYS A 5 -6.86 -1.44 10.58
CA LYS A 5 -6.47 -2.27 11.74
C LYS A 5 -5.09 -2.92 11.62
N TYR A 6 -4.56 -3.00 10.40
CA TYR A 6 -3.27 -3.57 10.10
C TYR A 6 -2.64 -2.75 8.99
N GLY A 7 -1.45 -2.20 9.24
CA GLY A 7 -0.72 -1.34 8.32
C GLY A 7 0.73 -1.78 8.11
N THR A 8 1.49 -0.99 7.36
CA THR A 8 2.90 -1.29 7.05
C THR A 8 3.78 -1.40 8.30
N ARG A 9 3.48 -0.63 9.36
CA ARG A 9 4.21 -0.72 10.63
C ARG A 9 4.03 -2.08 11.31
N ASP A 10 2.80 -2.60 11.33
CA ASP A 10 2.50 -3.93 11.85
C ASP A 10 3.19 -5.00 11.02
N LEU A 11 3.13 -4.89 9.69
CA LEU A 11 3.83 -5.80 8.78
C LEU A 11 5.32 -5.84 9.06
N MET A 12 5.98 -4.68 9.15
CA MET A 12 7.41 -4.60 9.40
C MET A 12 7.78 -5.18 10.77
N ARG A 13 6.97 -4.91 11.82
CA ARG A 13 7.15 -5.50 13.15
C ARG A 13 7.04 -7.02 13.09
N ASP A 14 6.03 -7.55 12.43
CA ASP A 14 5.76 -8.99 12.41
C ASP A 14 6.80 -9.73 11.54
N LEU A 15 7.27 -9.12 10.45
CA LEU A 15 8.41 -9.61 9.67
C LEU A 15 9.69 -9.61 10.51
N ALA A 16 9.98 -8.52 11.23
CA ALA A 16 11.13 -8.43 12.12
C ALA A 16 11.06 -9.49 13.24
N ALA A 17 9.88 -9.79 13.78
CA ALA A 17 9.69 -10.86 14.76
C ALA A 17 9.92 -12.26 14.15
N ARG A 18 9.51 -12.48 12.89
CA ARG A 18 9.63 -13.78 12.19
C ARG A 18 11.07 -14.12 11.80
N TYR A 19 11.83 -13.13 11.32
CA TYR A 19 13.18 -13.31 10.79
C TYR A 19 14.26 -12.89 11.80
N GLY A 20 13.97 -11.96 12.70
CA GLY A 20 14.96 -11.42 13.63
C GLY A 20 16.14 -10.78 12.89
N LYS A 21 17.24 -10.57 13.61
CA LYS A 21 18.46 -9.94 13.06
C LYS A 21 19.37 -10.91 12.31
N ASP A 22 19.24 -12.21 12.57
CA ASP A 22 20.21 -13.24 12.15
C ASP A 22 19.68 -14.20 11.06
N ARG A 23 18.41 -14.07 10.64
CA ARG A 23 17.83 -14.91 9.59
C ARG A 23 17.39 -14.05 8.41
N ALA A 24 18.02 -14.26 7.26
CA ALA A 24 17.53 -13.66 6.02
C ALA A 24 16.20 -14.31 5.60
N PHE A 25 15.36 -13.54 4.90
CA PHE A 25 14.23 -14.10 4.16
C PHE A 25 14.72 -14.70 2.83
N GLN A 26 13.92 -15.58 2.26
CA GLN A 26 14.10 -16.04 0.88
C GLN A 26 13.31 -15.12 -0.04
N ASP A 27 13.97 -14.51 -1.01
CA ASP A 27 13.38 -13.52 -1.91
C ASP A 27 12.15 -14.09 -2.64
N ASP A 28 12.28 -15.30 -3.20
CA ASP A 28 11.22 -15.98 -3.95
C ASP A 28 9.97 -16.27 -3.11
N ALA A 29 10.10 -16.36 -1.78
CA ALA A 29 9.00 -16.68 -0.87
C ALA A 29 8.41 -15.44 -0.17
N LEU A 30 9.07 -14.28 -0.24
CA LEU A 30 8.74 -13.12 0.58
C LEU A 30 7.30 -12.63 0.34
N PHE A 31 6.87 -12.53 -0.91
CA PHE A 31 5.53 -12.04 -1.23
C PHE A 31 4.42 -13.02 -0.80
N GLU A 32 4.66 -14.32 -0.85
CA GLU A 32 3.74 -15.33 -0.30
C GLU A 32 3.63 -15.21 1.22
N VAL A 33 4.76 -15.00 1.90
CA VAL A 33 4.77 -14.75 3.35
C VAL A 33 3.94 -13.51 3.67
N ILE A 34 4.17 -12.39 2.98
CA ILE A 34 3.41 -11.14 3.21
C ILE A 34 1.92 -11.34 2.93
N ALA A 35 1.56 -12.05 1.84
CA ALA A 35 0.17 -12.32 1.52
C ALA A 35 -0.53 -13.17 2.59
N SER A 36 0.17 -14.17 3.14
CA SER A 36 -0.33 -15.01 4.24
C SER A 36 -0.52 -14.27 5.56
N MET A 37 0.30 -13.25 5.82
CA MET A 37 0.28 -12.45 7.05
C MET A 37 -0.72 -11.29 7.00
N THR A 38 -1.17 -10.88 5.80
CA THR A 38 -1.99 -9.68 5.61
C THR A 38 -3.36 -10.02 5.01
N PHE A 39 -3.50 -9.93 3.69
CA PHE A 39 -4.72 -10.24 2.95
C PHE A 39 -4.37 -10.93 1.63
N PRO A 40 -5.06 -12.02 1.24
CA PRO A 40 -4.76 -12.75 0.01
C PRO A 40 -4.71 -11.87 -1.26
N ASP A 41 -5.56 -10.84 -1.33
CA ASP A 41 -5.65 -9.93 -2.49
C ASP A 41 -4.33 -9.18 -2.78
N ILE A 42 -3.45 -8.98 -1.78
CA ILE A 42 -2.16 -8.30 -2.00
C ILE A 42 -1.22 -9.11 -2.89
N ARG A 43 -1.41 -10.44 -2.97
CA ARG A 43 -0.58 -11.30 -3.81
C ARG A 43 -0.67 -10.89 -5.28
N ARG A 44 -1.87 -10.55 -5.74
CA ARG A 44 -2.10 -10.07 -7.11
C ARG A 44 -1.42 -8.73 -7.35
N PHE A 45 -1.43 -7.84 -6.36
CA PHE A 45 -0.72 -6.56 -6.45
C PHE A 45 0.78 -6.76 -6.66
N PHE A 46 1.42 -7.66 -5.88
CA PHE A 46 2.84 -7.97 -6.08
C PHE A 46 3.11 -8.58 -7.46
N SER A 47 2.30 -9.57 -7.87
CA SER A 47 2.43 -10.21 -9.17
C SER A 47 2.33 -9.22 -10.32
N ASP A 48 1.38 -8.30 -10.25
CA ASP A 48 1.09 -7.35 -11.32
C ASP A 48 2.15 -6.23 -11.39
N TYR A 49 2.52 -5.65 -10.25
CA TYR A 49 3.20 -4.35 -10.19
C TYR A 49 4.62 -4.36 -9.61
N VAL A 50 5.05 -5.46 -8.99
CA VAL A 50 6.39 -5.58 -8.38
C VAL A 50 7.20 -6.67 -9.06
N GLU A 51 6.64 -7.88 -9.17
CA GLU A 51 7.22 -8.98 -9.94
C GLU A 51 6.98 -8.79 -11.45
N GLY A 52 5.83 -8.19 -11.79
CA GLY A 52 5.39 -7.95 -13.15
C GLY A 52 5.84 -6.59 -13.70
N VAL A 53 5.50 -6.38 -14.97
CA VAL A 53 5.86 -5.16 -15.72
C VAL A 53 4.74 -4.14 -15.79
N LYS A 54 3.60 -4.37 -15.12
CA LYS A 54 2.50 -3.41 -15.18
C LYS A 54 2.92 -2.14 -14.44
N PRO A 55 2.66 -0.96 -15.02
CA PRO A 55 2.93 0.29 -14.32
C PRO A 55 2.04 0.39 -13.07
N LEU A 56 2.60 0.96 -11.99
CA LEU A 56 1.84 1.20 -10.76
C LEU A 56 0.59 2.06 -11.09
N PRO A 57 -0.59 1.67 -10.61
CA PRO A 57 -1.85 2.36 -10.89
C PRO A 57 -2.01 3.59 -9.98
N LEU A 58 -1.02 4.48 -9.98
CA LEU A 58 -0.91 5.60 -9.03
C LEU A 58 -2.14 6.51 -9.08
N LYS A 59 -2.72 6.73 -10.26
CA LYS A 59 -3.93 7.53 -10.42
C LYS A 59 -5.08 6.97 -9.58
N GLU A 60 -5.37 5.68 -9.70
CA GLU A 60 -6.49 5.03 -9.02
C GLU A 60 -6.31 5.06 -7.50
N TYR A 61 -5.09 4.86 -7.02
CA TYR A 61 -4.80 4.87 -5.58
C TYR A 61 -4.82 6.29 -5.00
N LEU A 62 -4.24 7.28 -5.69
CA LEU A 62 -4.26 8.67 -5.26
C LEU A 62 -5.67 9.27 -5.26
N GLU A 63 -6.51 8.90 -6.23
CA GLU A 63 -7.91 9.31 -6.27
C GLU A 63 -8.69 8.81 -5.05
N ARG A 64 -8.36 7.64 -4.49
CA ARG A 64 -8.97 7.17 -3.23
C ARG A 64 -8.64 8.07 -2.03
N ALA A 65 -7.53 8.78 -2.07
CA ALA A 65 -7.16 9.78 -1.07
C ALA A 65 -7.62 11.21 -1.44
N GLY A 66 -8.48 11.35 -2.46
CA GLY A 66 -8.95 12.65 -2.93
C GLY A 66 -7.83 13.49 -3.54
N ILE A 67 -6.85 12.84 -4.18
CA ILE A 67 -5.75 13.48 -4.89
C ILE A 67 -5.94 13.24 -6.39
N GLU A 68 -6.10 14.33 -7.14
CA GLU A 68 -6.26 14.32 -8.59
C GLU A 68 -4.89 14.27 -9.27
N VAL A 69 -4.73 13.32 -10.19
CA VAL A 69 -3.54 13.20 -11.04
C VAL A 69 -3.83 13.83 -12.41
N ARG A 70 -3.05 14.84 -12.79
CA ARG A 70 -3.19 15.56 -14.07
C ARG A 70 -1.96 15.38 -14.95
N ASN A 71 -2.11 15.73 -16.24
CA ASN A 71 -1.02 15.76 -17.22
C ASN A 71 -0.24 14.44 -17.34
N GLY A 72 -0.95 13.30 -17.25
CA GLY A 72 -0.35 11.98 -17.33
C GLY A 72 0.62 11.65 -16.17
N GLY A 73 0.37 12.17 -14.96
CA GLY A 73 1.19 11.86 -13.78
C GLY A 73 2.14 12.97 -13.33
N ARG A 74 2.27 14.06 -14.11
CA ARG A 74 3.24 15.13 -13.83
C ARG A 74 2.79 16.15 -12.79
N SER A 75 1.51 16.15 -12.41
CA SER A 75 0.97 17.10 -11.44
C SER A 75 -0.06 16.45 -10.53
N LEU A 76 0.05 16.71 -9.24
CA LEU A 76 -0.89 16.28 -8.20
C LEU A 76 -1.65 17.50 -7.65
N ARG A 77 -2.97 17.36 -7.45
CA ARG A 77 -3.81 18.40 -6.83
C ARG A 77 -4.72 17.76 -5.78
N LEU A 78 -4.93 18.44 -4.65
CA LEU A 78 -5.97 18.03 -3.71
C LEU A 78 -7.34 18.33 -4.35
N SER A 79 -8.22 17.33 -4.38
CA SER A 79 -9.57 17.51 -4.89
C SER A 79 -10.37 18.42 -3.96
N LYS A 80 -11.03 19.42 -4.54
CA LYS A 80 -11.89 20.36 -3.80
C LYS A 80 -13.20 19.71 -3.35
N SER A 81 -13.61 18.64 -4.03
CA SER A 81 -14.85 17.89 -3.78
C SER A 81 -14.55 16.50 -3.20
N ALA A 82 -13.44 16.35 -2.46
CA ALA A 82 -13.09 15.08 -1.83
C ALA A 82 -14.17 14.67 -0.80
N THR A 83 -14.59 13.41 -0.82
CA THR A 83 -15.57 12.88 0.13
C THR A 83 -14.98 12.79 1.54
N PRO A 84 -15.80 12.74 2.60
CA PRO A 84 -15.32 12.52 3.97
C PRO A 84 -14.40 11.29 4.11
N GLU A 85 -14.70 10.20 3.40
CA GLU A 85 -13.89 8.97 3.40
C GLU A 85 -12.53 9.20 2.74
N GLN A 86 -12.48 9.92 1.61
CA GLN A 86 -11.23 10.26 0.95
C GLN A 86 -10.36 11.16 1.84
N LEU A 87 -10.98 12.13 2.53
CA LEU A 87 -10.29 12.99 3.48
C LEU A 87 -9.75 12.21 4.68
N GLN A 88 -10.54 11.26 5.21
CA GLN A 88 -10.11 10.39 6.31
C GLN A 88 -8.95 9.48 5.89
N LEU A 89 -9.03 8.86 4.72
CA LEU A 89 -7.95 8.03 4.19
C LEU A 89 -6.67 8.84 3.98
N ARG A 90 -6.79 10.07 3.45
CA ARG A 90 -5.65 10.97 3.26
C ARG A 90 -4.97 11.33 4.58
N LYS A 91 -5.74 11.63 5.62
CA LYS A 91 -5.23 11.88 6.98
C LYS A 91 -4.40 10.70 7.48
N TRP A 92 -4.93 9.48 7.37
CA TRP A 92 -4.21 8.25 7.73
C TRP A 92 -2.92 8.06 6.94
N TRP A 93 -2.92 8.32 5.63
CA TRP A 93 -1.73 8.20 4.79
C TRP A 93 -0.63 9.20 5.15
N LEU A 94 -1.01 10.40 5.61
CA LEU A 94 -0.07 11.44 6.01
C LEU A 94 0.34 11.35 7.49
N GLY A 95 -0.15 10.35 8.22
CA GLY A 95 0.12 10.20 9.66
C GLY A 95 -0.47 11.34 10.50
N GLN A 96 -1.55 11.96 10.03
CA GLN A 96 -2.27 13.01 10.74
C GLN A 96 -3.49 12.37 11.41
N GLU A 97 -3.43 12.17 12.74
CA GLU A 97 -4.57 11.73 13.56
C GLU A 97 -5.42 12.93 14.01
#